data_AF-F0FYL8-F1
#
_entry.id   AF-F0FYL8-F1
#
_cell.length_a   1.000
_cell.length_b   1.000
_cell.length_c   1.000
_cell.angle_alpha   90.00
_cell.angle_beta   90.00
_cell.angle_gamma   90.00
#
_symmetry.space_group_name_H-M   'P 1'
#
loop_
_entity.id
_entity.type
_entity.pdbx_description
1 polymer ?
#
loop_
_entity_poly.entity_id
_entity_poly.type
_entity_poly.pdbx_seq_one_letter_code
_entity_poly.pdbx_strand_id
1 'polypeptide(L)'
;KGDHVIPLYTPECRECKFCLSRKTNLCQKIRATQGKGLMPDATSRFSLDGKPLFHYMGTSTFSNYIVVPEIAVAKVREDAPFDKICYIGCGVTTGVGAVVYSAKVEAGANVVVFGLGG
;
A
#
# COMPACT_ATOMS: atom_id res chain seq x y z
N LYS A 1 -14.64 -2.12 -14.06
CA LYS A 1 -15.59 -1.73 -12.98
C LYS A 1 -16.16 -3.03 -12.43
N GLY A 2 -16.18 -3.21 -11.10
CA GLY A 2 -16.59 -4.47 -10.47
C GLY A 2 -15.42 -5.34 -9.99
N ASP A 3 -14.19 -5.00 -10.39
CA ASP A 3 -13.00 -5.72 -9.91
C ASP A 3 -12.81 -5.55 -8.40
N HIS A 4 -12.47 -6.65 -7.75
CA HIS A 4 -12.00 -6.65 -6.38
C HIS A 4 -10.57 -6.11 -6.34
N VAL A 5 -10.30 -5.16 -5.43
CA VAL A 5 -9.02 -4.46 -5.39
C VAL A 5 -8.54 -4.20 -3.96
N ILE A 6 -7.22 -4.11 -3.80
CA ILE A 6 -6.56 -3.63 -2.58
C ILE A 6 -5.75 -2.37 -2.94
N PRO A 7 -5.99 -1.23 -2.28
CA PRO A 7 -5.14 -0.04 -2.42
C PRO A 7 -3.73 -0.30 -1.89
N LEU A 8 -2.73 0.26 -2.56
CA LEU A 8 -1.33 0.11 -2.22
C LEU A 8 -0.79 1.43 -1.65
N TYR A 9 -0.44 1.44 -0.37
CA TYR A 9 0.28 2.58 0.22
C TYR A 9 1.64 2.79 -0.47
N THR A 10 2.34 1.71 -0.82
CA THR A 10 3.56 1.80 -1.65
C THR A 10 3.20 1.38 -3.07
N PRO A 11 3.21 2.31 -4.04
CA PRO A 11 2.80 2.04 -5.42
C PRO A 11 3.86 1.22 -6.18
N GLU A 12 3.52 0.75 -7.37
CA GLU A 12 4.47 0.10 -8.29
C GLU A 12 4.27 0.67 -9.71
N CYS A 13 5.12 1.63 -10.11
CA CYS A 13 4.96 2.28 -11.43
C CYS A 13 5.65 1.53 -12.59
N ARG A 14 6.49 0.53 -12.29
CA ARG A 14 7.23 -0.29 -13.27
C ARG A 14 8.16 0.43 -14.25
N GLU A 15 8.36 1.73 -14.08
CA GLU A 15 9.21 2.55 -14.95
C GLU A 15 10.32 3.29 -14.20
N CYS A 16 10.19 3.51 -12.88
CA CYS A 16 11.22 4.23 -12.13
C CYS A 16 12.40 3.31 -11.76
N LYS A 17 13.57 3.91 -11.54
CA LYS A 17 14.80 3.19 -11.15
C LYS A 17 14.58 2.21 -9.99
N PHE A 18 13.72 2.55 -9.03
CA PHE A 18 13.45 1.71 -7.85
C PHE A 18 12.65 0.47 -8.25
N CYS A 19 11.54 0.63 -8.96
CA CYS A 19 10.75 -0.51 -9.46
C CYS A 19 11.55 -1.42 -10.40
N LEU A 20 12.49 -0.87 -11.18
CA LEU A 20 13.34 -1.65 -12.08
C LEU A 20 14.53 -2.34 -11.39
N SER A 21 14.87 -1.95 -10.15
CA SER A 21 16.14 -2.34 -9.51
C SER A 21 16.22 -3.78 -9.03
N ARG A 22 15.08 -4.44 -8.78
CA ARG A 22 14.95 -5.74 -8.06
C ARG A 22 15.55 -5.75 -6.64
N LYS A 23 16.00 -4.61 -6.11
CA LYS A 23 16.61 -4.48 -4.78
C LYS A 23 15.68 -3.84 -3.75
N THR A 24 14.61 -3.20 -4.21
CA THR A 24 13.65 -2.50 -3.37
C THR A 24 12.27 -2.49 -4.02
N ASN A 25 11.24 -2.42 -3.19
CA ASN A 25 9.84 -2.20 -3.59
C ASN A 25 9.38 -0.75 -3.34
N LEU A 26 10.26 0.16 -2.92
CA LEU A 26 9.91 1.53 -2.53
C LEU A 26 9.84 2.48 -3.73
N CYS A 27 8.78 2.38 -4.53
CA CYS A 27 8.55 3.27 -5.67
C CYS A 27 8.60 4.75 -5.28
N GLN A 28 9.28 5.56 -6.10
CA GLN A 28 9.46 6.99 -5.84
C GLN A 28 8.49 7.89 -6.63
N LYS A 29 7.74 7.34 -7.60
CA LYS A 29 6.98 8.11 -8.60
C LYS A 29 6.05 9.17 -8.01
N ILE A 30 5.36 8.85 -6.92
CA ILE A 30 4.38 9.72 -6.27
C ILE A 30 4.70 10.01 -4.80
N ARG A 31 5.90 9.64 -4.33
CA ARG A 31 6.27 9.73 -2.91
C ARG A 31 6.22 11.17 -2.40
N ALA A 32 6.60 12.14 -3.24
CA ALA A 32 6.64 13.56 -2.89
C ALA A 32 5.25 14.17 -2.64
N THR A 33 4.23 13.82 -3.43
CA THR A 33 2.85 14.28 -3.23
C THR A 33 2.14 13.48 -2.16
N GLN A 34 2.39 12.17 -2.09
CA GLN A 34 1.87 11.30 -1.04
C GLN A 34 2.26 11.77 0.36
N GLY A 35 3.53 12.16 0.56
CA GLY A 35 4.01 12.72 1.83
C GLY A 35 3.40 14.07 2.21
N LYS A 36 2.78 14.77 1.24
CA LYS A 36 2.03 16.02 1.44
C LYS A 36 0.52 15.78 1.59
N GLY A 37 0.07 14.52 1.52
CA GLY A 37 -1.36 14.17 1.55
C GLY A 37 -2.13 14.59 0.31
N LEU A 38 -1.49 14.58 -0.87
CA LEU A 38 -2.07 15.02 -2.14
C LEU A 38 -1.96 13.95 -3.22
N MET A 39 -2.83 14.03 -4.21
CA MET A 39 -2.76 13.24 -5.44
C MET A 39 -1.54 13.66 -6.29
N PRO A 40 -1.16 12.88 -7.34
CA PRO A 40 -0.02 13.22 -8.19
C PRO A 40 -0.13 14.59 -8.89
N ASP A 41 -1.36 15.09 -9.09
CA ASP A 41 -1.65 16.42 -9.64
C ASP A 41 -1.64 17.54 -8.58
N ALA A 42 -1.16 17.25 -7.37
CA ALA A 42 -1.10 18.15 -6.22
C ALA A 42 -2.47 18.67 -5.72
N THR A 43 -3.55 17.95 -6.00
CA THR A 43 -4.91 18.28 -5.51
C THR A 43 -5.45 17.22 -4.56
N SER A 44 -6.55 17.54 -3.87
CA SER A 44 -7.33 16.56 -3.10
C SER A 44 -8.52 16.04 -3.89
N ARG A 45 -9.04 14.88 -3.47
CA ARG A 45 -10.31 14.31 -3.93
C ARG A 45 -11.37 14.33 -2.82
N PHE A 46 -10.99 14.85 -1.65
CA PHE A 46 -11.85 14.96 -0.49
C PHE A 46 -12.06 16.42 -0.14
N SER A 47 -13.30 16.75 0.19
CA SER A 47 -13.68 18.01 0.81
C SER A 47 -14.79 17.77 1.80
N LEU A 48 -14.86 18.64 2.81
CA LEU A 48 -15.95 18.70 3.77
C LEU A 48 -16.28 20.17 3.99
N ASP A 49 -17.55 20.56 3.84
CA ASP A 49 -18.01 21.94 3.96
C ASP A 49 -17.21 22.95 3.10
N GLY A 50 -16.88 22.54 1.87
CA GLY A 50 -16.09 23.33 0.93
C GLY A 50 -14.60 23.43 1.25
N LYS A 51 -14.13 22.83 2.36
CA LYS A 51 -12.71 22.80 2.74
C LYS A 51 -12.07 21.49 2.28
N PRO A 52 -10.90 21.54 1.62
CA PRO A 52 -10.21 20.34 1.19
C PRO A 52 -9.69 19.55 2.41
N LEU A 53 -9.84 18.23 2.37
CA LEU A 53 -9.23 17.31 3.33
C LEU A 53 -8.01 16.65 2.67
N PHE A 54 -6.95 16.38 3.43
CA PHE A 54 -5.79 15.68 2.89
C PHE A 54 -6.04 14.19 2.74
N HIS A 55 -5.37 13.61 1.76
CA HIS A 55 -5.23 12.16 1.66
C HIS A 55 -4.27 11.64 2.72
N TYR A 56 -4.49 10.42 3.18
CA TYR A 56 -3.54 9.70 4.03
C TYR A 56 -2.90 8.56 3.27
N MET A 57 -1.57 8.57 3.21
CA MET A 57 -0.76 7.51 2.60
C MET A 57 -1.14 7.16 1.16
N GLY A 58 -1.83 8.05 0.44
CA GLY A 58 -2.28 7.83 -0.93
C GLY A 58 -3.41 6.79 -1.08
N THR A 59 -4.03 6.35 0.01
CA THR A 59 -5.11 5.35 0.02
C THR A 59 -6.38 5.84 0.71
N SER A 60 -6.27 6.55 1.84
CA SER A 60 -7.39 7.21 2.53
C SER A 60 -8.59 6.29 2.82
N THR A 61 -8.33 5.04 3.23
CA THR A 61 -9.32 3.95 3.30
C THR A 61 -10.41 4.11 4.38
N PHE A 62 -10.40 5.18 5.17
CA PHE A 62 -11.46 5.51 6.13
C PHE A 62 -12.52 6.40 5.49
N SER A 63 -13.04 5.95 4.34
CA SER A 63 -14.11 6.57 3.57
C SER A 63 -14.85 5.49 2.78
N ASN A 64 -16.15 5.66 2.56
CA ASN A 64 -16.95 4.74 1.73
C ASN A 64 -16.45 4.69 0.27
N TYR A 65 -15.83 5.77 -0.20
CA TYR A 65 -15.25 5.87 -1.54
C TYR A 65 -13.91 6.58 -1.47
N ILE A 66 -12.97 6.10 -2.27
CA ILE A 66 -11.63 6.67 -2.40
C ILE A 66 -11.28 6.81 -3.88
N VAL A 67 -10.30 7.67 -4.16
CA VAL A 67 -9.70 7.82 -5.49
C VAL A 67 -8.20 7.63 -5.32
N VAL A 68 -7.63 6.67 -6.05
CA VAL A 68 -6.21 6.33 -5.99
C VAL A 68 -5.60 6.35 -7.40
N PRO A 69 -4.30 6.62 -7.54
CA PRO A 69 -3.60 6.41 -8.81
C PRO A 69 -3.65 4.94 -9.22
N GLU A 70 -3.69 4.66 -10.52
CA GLU A 70 -3.67 3.28 -11.06
C GLU A 70 -2.46 2.47 -10.55
N ILE A 71 -1.30 3.11 -10.45
CA ILE A 71 -0.06 2.48 -9.92
C ILE A 71 -0.13 2.15 -8.42
N ALA A 72 -1.20 2.55 -7.74
CA ALA A 72 -1.41 2.40 -6.30
C ALA A 72 -2.63 1.52 -6.00
N VAL A 73 -3.01 0.62 -6.92
CA VAL A 73 -4.09 -0.35 -6.70
C VAL A 73 -3.72 -1.70 -7.32
N ALA A 74 -3.99 -2.79 -6.61
CA ALA A 74 -3.82 -4.14 -7.11
C ALA A 74 -5.18 -4.83 -7.26
N LYS A 75 -5.45 -5.38 -8.45
CA LYS A 75 -6.56 -6.31 -8.65
C LYS A 75 -6.29 -7.61 -7.89
N VAL A 76 -7.31 -8.13 -7.22
CA VAL A 76 -7.28 -9.41 -6.51
C VAL A 76 -8.36 -10.34 -7.07
N ARG A 77 -8.30 -11.62 -6.67
CA ARG A 77 -9.31 -12.63 -7.05
C ARG A 77 -10.69 -12.23 -6.50
N GLU A 78 -11.73 -12.43 -7.29
CA GLU A 78 -13.09 -11.99 -6.97
C GLU A 78 -13.73 -12.78 -5.83
N ASP A 79 -13.31 -14.02 -5.62
CA ASP A 79 -13.79 -14.90 -4.54
C ASP A 79 -13.00 -14.75 -3.22
N ALA A 80 -12.08 -13.79 -3.14
CA ALA A 80 -11.37 -13.51 -1.91
C ALA A 80 -12.24 -12.68 -0.93
N PRO A 81 -12.39 -13.13 0.34
CA PRO A 81 -13.21 -12.44 1.33
C PRO A 81 -12.55 -11.13 1.82
N PHE A 82 -13.22 -10.00 1.61
CA PHE A 82 -12.70 -8.64 1.90
C PHE A 82 -12.36 -8.38 3.36
N ASP A 83 -13.15 -8.94 4.28
CA ASP A 83 -12.94 -8.87 5.73
C ASP A 83 -11.64 -9.55 6.19
N LYS A 84 -11.03 -10.39 5.34
CA LYS A 84 -9.77 -11.09 5.62
C LYS A 84 -8.61 -10.55 4.80
N ILE A 85 -8.82 -10.34 3.49
CA ILE A 85 -7.72 -9.93 2.62
C ILE A 85 -7.32 -8.47 2.79
N CYS A 86 -8.14 -7.65 3.45
CA CYS A 86 -7.79 -6.26 3.76
C CYS A 86 -6.45 -6.15 4.53
N TYR A 87 -6.11 -7.14 5.37
CA TYR A 87 -4.86 -7.20 6.11
C TYR A 87 -3.61 -7.38 5.22
N ILE A 88 -3.77 -7.91 4.01
CA ILE A 88 -2.70 -8.07 3.01
C ILE A 88 -2.23 -6.71 2.48
N GLY A 89 -3.06 -5.67 2.57
CA GLY A 89 -2.71 -4.31 2.15
C GLY A 89 -1.63 -3.64 3.00
N CYS A 90 -1.32 -4.16 4.19
CA CYS A 90 -0.27 -3.61 5.05
C CYS A 90 0.35 -4.65 6.00
N GLY A 91 -0.28 -4.91 7.15
CA GLY A 91 0.37 -5.56 8.29
C GLY A 91 0.84 -6.99 8.01
N VAL A 92 -0.02 -7.82 7.42
CA VAL A 92 0.30 -9.23 7.15
C VAL A 92 1.46 -9.36 6.17
N THR A 93 1.42 -8.63 5.05
CA THR A 93 2.48 -8.69 4.04
C THR A 93 3.78 -8.06 4.55
N THR A 94 3.71 -7.05 5.40
CA THR A 94 4.90 -6.47 6.06
C THR A 94 5.57 -7.49 6.97
N GLY A 95 4.81 -8.14 7.85
CA GLY A 95 5.35 -9.15 8.78
C GLY A 95 5.90 -10.38 8.06
N VAL A 96 5.13 -10.97 7.14
CA VAL A 96 5.57 -12.11 6.31
C VAL A 96 6.79 -11.73 5.47
N GLY A 97 6.78 -10.54 4.87
CA GLY A 97 7.87 -10.08 4.02
C GLY A 97 9.17 -9.84 4.79
N ALA A 98 9.09 -9.35 6.04
CA ALA A 98 10.26 -9.19 6.90
C ALA A 98 10.97 -10.52 7.15
N VAL A 99 10.21 -11.60 7.39
CA VAL A 99 10.76 -12.94 7.62
C VAL A 99 11.31 -13.56 6.33
N VAL A 100 10.50 -13.57 5.27
CA VAL A 100 10.79 -14.31 4.04
C VAL A 100 11.79 -13.58 3.13
N TYR A 101 11.62 -12.27 2.93
CA TYR A 101 12.39 -11.52 1.92
C TYR A 101 13.54 -10.71 2.52
N SER A 102 13.36 -10.13 3.70
CA SER A 102 14.37 -9.28 4.34
C SER A 102 15.35 -10.10 5.17
N ALA A 103 14.86 -10.81 6.19
CA ALA A 103 15.68 -11.63 7.08
C ALA A 103 16.08 -12.97 6.45
N LYS A 104 15.29 -13.47 5.50
CA LYS A 104 15.50 -14.76 4.80
C LYS A 104 15.70 -15.91 5.78
N VAL A 105 14.80 -15.99 6.77
CA VAL A 105 14.86 -17.00 7.82
C VAL A 105 14.80 -18.41 7.20
N GLU A 106 15.75 -19.26 7.59
CA GLU A 106 15.84 -20.64 7.13
C GLU A 106 15.10 -21.61 8.06
N ALA A 107 14.71 -22.77 7.54
CA ALA A 107 14.06 -23.80 8.34
C ALA A 107 14.97 -24.27 9.49
N GLY A 108 14.42 -24.38 10.70
CA GLY A 108 15.16 -24.77 11.90
C GLY A 108 15.90 -23.62 12.60
N ALA A 109 15.85 -22.39 12.08
CA ALA A 109 16.43 -21.23 12.76
C ALA A 109 15.67 -20.87 14.04
N ASN A 110 16.41 -20.41 15.06
CA ASN A 110 15.84 -19.77 16.23
C ASN A 110 15.60 -18.29 15.94
N VAL A 111 14.38 -17.80 16.17
CA VAL A 111 13.98 -16.42 15.85
C VAL A 111 13.43 -15.73 17.10
N VAL A 112 13.76 -14.45 17.28
CA VAL A 112 13.17 -13.59 18.31
C VAL A 112 12.34 -12.51 17.63
N VAL A 113 11.08 -12.38 18.05
CA VAL A 113 10.16 -11.34 17.58
C VAL A 113 9.90 -10.36 18.71
N PHE A 114 10.26 -9.09 18.50
CA PHE A 114 9.98 -8.01 19.44
C PHE A 114 8.70 -7.28 19.03
N GLY A 115 7.65 -7.40 19.86
CA GLY A 115 6.32 -6.86 19.60
C GLY A 115 5.36 -7.92 19.04
N LEU A 116 4.21 -8.09 19.69
CA LEU A 116 3.19 -9.10 19.36
C LEU A 116 1.88 -8.44 18.88
N GLY A 117 2.00 -7.30 18.22
CA GLY A 117 0.90 -6.72 17.45
C GLY A 117 0.74 -7.42 16.10
N GLY A 118 -0.40 -7.20 15.46
CA GLY A 118 -0.76 -7.84 14.19
C GLY A 118 -2.20 -8.28 14.19
#